data_AF-A0A7W0REA1-F1
#
_entry.id   AF-A0A7W0REA1-F1
#
_cell.length_a   1.000
_cell.length_b   1.000
_cell.length_c   1.000
_cell.angle_alpha   90.00
_cell.angle_beta   90.00
_cell.angle_gamma   90.00
#
_symmetry.space_group_name_H-M   'P 1'
#
loop_
_entity.id
_entity.type
_entity.pdbx_description
1 polymer ?
#
loop_
_entity_poly.entity_id
_entity_poly.type
_entity_poly.pdbx_seq_one_letter_code
_entity_poly.pdbx_strand_id
1 'polypeptide(L)'
;ERSTVAFNAVQHRDGTVTGHLVYHYRAGDASVRLDVDCLDVVGTRAVLGGRVAKVSGDLPPFITNGLEAVFQVEDNGEGAGAPPDRVSDLLFLVFDRTGDCHTLAPETPPRRPLQGNVDVRP
;
A
#
# COMPACT_ATOMS: atom_id res chain seq x y z
N GLU A 1 11.76 -0.17 16.29
CA GLU A 1 11.31 1.04 15.56
C GLU A 1 10.15 0.68 14.64
N ARG A 2 9.30 1.65 14.24
CA ARG A 2 8.15 1.40 13.35
C ARG A 2 8.53 1.63 11.88
N SER A 3 8.11 0.74 10.98
CA SER A 3 8.22 0.96 9.53
C SER A 3 7.45 2.20 9.08
N THR A 4 7.93 2.86 8.02
CA THR A 4 7.28 4.04 7.45
C THR A 4 6.87 3.77 6.01
N VAL A 5 5.78 4.42 5.58
CA VAL A 5 5.23 4.30 4.24
C VAL A 5 4.93 5.68 3.68
N ALA A 6 5.30 5.90 2.42
CA ALA A 6 4.90 7.06 1.63
C ALA A 6 4.39 6.56 0.30
N PHE A 7 3.23 7.04 -0.14
CA PHE A 7 2.61 6.56 -1.37
C PHE A 7 1.73 7.63 -2.00
N ASN A 8 1.44 7.45 -3.28
CA ASN A 8 0.35 8.12 -3.97
C ASN A 8 -0.21 7.16 -5.03
N ALA A 9 -1.48 7.32 -5.34
CA ALA A 9 -2.11 6.66 -6.48
C ALA A 9 -3.20 7.57 -7.03
N VAL A 10 -3.33 7.58 -8.36
CA VAL A 10 -4.36 8.32 -9.07
C VAL A 10 -4.97 7.39 -10.09
N GLN A 11 -6.28 7.23 -10.05
CA GLN A 11 -7.04 6.63 -11.13
C GLN A 11 -7.38 7.70 -12.17
N HIS A 12 -7.04 7.43 -13.43
CA HIS A 12 -7.33 8.30 -14.56
C HIS A 12 -8.71 7.98 -15.14
N ARG A 13 -9.22 8.90 -15.97
CA ARG A 13 -10.56 8.76 -16.59
C ARG A 13 -10.70 7.53 -17.49
N ASP A 14 -9.60 7.00 -18.01
CA ASP A 14 -9.58 5.79 -18.84
C ASP A 14 -9.55 4.50 -18.01
N GLY A 15 -9.60 4.61 -16.69
CA GLY A 15 -9.55 3.49 -15.75
C GLY A 15 -8.13 3.05 -15.37
N THR A 16 -7.09 3.59 -16.01
CA THR A 16 -5.71 3.28 -15.64
C THR A 16 -5.36 3.90 -14.29
N VAL A 17 -4.51 3.22 -13.52
CA VAL A 17 -4.00 3.73 -12.25
C VAL A 17 -2.51 3.96 -12.39
N THR A 18 -2.05 5.11 -11.88
CA THR A 18 -0.61 5.38 -11.77
C THR A 18 -0.29 5.85 -10.37
N GLY A 19 0.79 5.32 -9.80
CA GLY A 19 1.24 5.69 -8.48
C GLY A 19 2.56 5.05 -8.14
N HIS A 20 3.03 5.34 -6.94
CA HIS A 20 4.16 4.62 -6.37
C HIS A 20 4.02 4.55 -4.86
N LEU A 21 4.72 3.59 -4.27
CA LEU A 21 4.89 3.47 -2.84
C LEU A 21 6.37 3.29 -2.51
N VAL A 22 6.81 3.87 -1.40
CA VAL A 22 8.09 3.59 -0.76
C VAL A 22 7.81 3.12 0.66
N TYR A 23 8.23 1.89 0.96
CA TYR A 23 8.11 1.27 2.27
C TYR A 23 9.49 1.08 2.86
N HIS A 24 9.73 1.67 4.02
CA HIS A 24 10.97 1.48 4.77
C HIS A 24 10.74 0.47 5.88
N TYR A 25 11.28 -0.73 5.68
CA TYR A 25 11.26 -1.81 6.65
C TYR A 25 12.41 -1.64 7.65
N ARG A 26 12.08 -1.10 8.83
CA ARG A 26 13.10 -0.74 9.83
C ARG A 26 13.83 -1.93 10.43
N ALA A 27 13.18 -3.09 10.56
CA ALA A 27 13.81 -4.24 11.22
C ALA A 27 14.96 -4.85 10.39
N GLY A 28 15.00 -4.63 9.07
CA GLY A 28 16.07 -5.09 8.19
C GLY A 28 16.87 -3.96 7.51
N ASP A 29 16.73 -2.72 7.97
CA ASP A 29 17.30 -1.54 7.32
C ASP A 29 17.12 -1.56 5.79
N ALA A 30 15.87 -1.80 5.38
CA ALA A 30 15.55 -2.12 4.00
C ALA A 30 14.45 -1.22 3.44
N SER A 31 14.39 -1.15 2.11
CA SER A 31 13.35 -0.42 1.41
C SER A 31 12.78 -1.20 0.24
N VAL A 32 11.48 -1.02 0.02
CA VAL A 32 10.76 -1.56 -1.14
C VAL A 32 10.06 -0.39 -1.83
N ARG A 33 10.33 -0.23 -3.12
CA ARG A 33 9.56 0.65 -4.00
C ARG A 33 8.60 -0.19 -4.83
N LEU A 34 7.32 0.18 -4.82
CA LEU A 34 6.30 -0.39 -5.68
C LEU A 34 5.88 0.64 -6.72
N ASP A 35 5.67 0.21 -7.95
CA ASP A 35 4.90 0.96 -8.93
C ASP A 35 3.44 0.51 -8.79
N VAL A 36 2.58 1.45 -8.39
CA VAL A 36 1.17 1.19 -8.07
C VAL A 36 0.36 1.35 -9.36
N ASP A 37 -0.31 0.28 -9.75
CA ASP A 37 -1.10 0.16 -10.99
C ASP A 37 -2.52 -0.37 -10.75
N CYS A 38 -2.89 -0.59 -9.48
CA CYS A 38 -4.20 -1.07 -9.07
C CYS A 38 -4.72 -0.24 -7.88
N LEU A 39 -5.97 0.21 -7.97
CA LEU A 39 -6.68 0.96 -6.93
C LEU A 39 -8.15 0.52 -6.90
N ASP A 40 -8.61 0.05 -5.74
CA ASP A 40 -9.99 -0.30 -5.48
C ASP A 40 -10.52 0.49 -4.29
N VAL A 41 -11.53 1.33 -4.52
CA VAL A 41 -12.09 2.24 -3.49
C VAL A 41 -13.48 1.77 -3.08
N VAL A 42 -13.65 1.49 -1.78
CA VAL A 42 -14.93 1.10 -1.19
C VAL A 42 -15.22 2.00 0.02
N GLY A 43 -16.05 3.02 -0.20
CA GLY A 43 -16.35 4.02 0.82
C GLY A 43 -15.10 4.84 1.15
N THR A 44 -14.68 4.82 2.42
CA THR A 44 -13.46 5.52 2.90
C THR A 44 -12.21 4.64 2.90
N ARG A 45 -12.32 3.41 2.38
CA ARG A 45 -11.18 2.48 2.29
C ARG A 45 -10.72 2.34 0.86
N ALA A 46 -9.41 2.24 0.69
CA ALA A 46 -8.81 1.89 -0.58
C ALA A 46 -7.85 0.70 -0.42
N VAL A 47 -7.95 -0.26 -1.33
CA VAL A 47 -6.93 -1.30 -1.54
C VAL A 47 -6.08 -0.87 -2.73
N LEU A 48 -4.77 -0.87 -2.54
CA LEU A 48 -3.81 -0.49 -3.55
C LEU A 48 -2.90 -1.68 -3.85
N GLY A 49 -2.59 -1.87 -5.12
CA GLY A 49 -1.75 -2.96 -5.59
C GLY A 49 -0.73 -2.49 -6.61
N GLY A 50 0.38 -3.23 -6.70
CA GLY A 50 1.43 -2.93 -7.65
C GLY A 50 2.55 -3.94 -7.66
N ARG A 51 3.52 -3.71 -8.54
CA ARG A 51 4.73 -4.53 -8.66
C ARG A 51 5.91 -3.87 -7.97
N VAL A 52 6.75 -4.67 -7.33
CA VAL A 52 8.00 -4.23 -6.74
C VAL A 52 8.94 -3.76 -7.86
N ALA A 53 9.19 -2.45 -7.91
CA ALA A 53 10.09 -1.82 -8.86
C ALA A 53 11.55 -1.91 -8.39
N LYS A 54 11.77 -1.82 -7.07
CA LYS A 54 13.11 -1.85 -6.48
C LYS A 54 13.08 -2.38 -5.05
N VAL A 55 14.10 -3.16 -4.71
CA VAL A 55 14.41 -3.61 -3.36
C VAL A 55 15.82 -3.14 -2.97
N SER A 56 16.03 -2.78 -1.70
CA SER A 56 17.35 -2.49 -1.13
C SER A 56 17.44 -2.93 0.33
N GLY A 57 18.65 -3.22 0.82
CA GLY A 57 18.87 -3.59 2.23
C GLY A 57 18.62 -5.08 2.50
N ASP A 58 18.43 -5.43 3.78
CA ASP A 58 18.22 -6.81 4.22
C ASP A 58 16.72 -7.14 4.29
N LEU A 59 16.22 -7.86 3.28
CA LEU A 59 14.87 -8.38 3.19
C LEU A 59 14.89 -9.88 2.94
N PRO A 60 13.82 -10.60 3.33
CA PRO A 60 13.67 -11.99 2.97
C PRO A 60 13.89 -12.22 1.46
N PRO A 61 14.62 -13.27 1.06
CA PRO A 61 15.12 -13.44 -0.31
C PRO A 61 14.02 -13.67 -1.35
N PHE A 62 12.79 -13.95 -0.92
CA PHE A 62 11.64 -14.06 -1.80
C PHE A 62 11.08 -12.69 -2.24
N ILE A 63 11.39 -11.60 -1.54
CA ILE A 63 10.97 -10.25 -1.90
C ILE A 63 11.93 -9.72 -2.97
N THR A 64 11.48 -9.75 -4.23
CA THR A 64 12.31 -9.44 -5.39
C THR A 64 11.59 -8.49 -6.35
N ASN A 65 12.35 -7.85 -7.25
CA ASN A 65 11.77 -7.01 -8.29
C ASN A 65 10.78 -7.81 -9.15
N GLY A 66 9.65 -7.20 -9.47
CA GLY A 66 8.54 -7.81 -10.22
C GLY A 66 7.51 -8.54 -9.37
N LEU A 67 7.79 -8.80 -8.08
CA LEU A 67 6.83 -9.41 -7.16
C LEU A 67 5.63 -8.48 -6.94
N GLU A 68 4.43 -9.03 -6.88
CA GLU A 68 3.22 -8.27 -6.60
C GLU A 68 3.05 -8.08 -5.09
N ALA A 69 2.52 -6.92 -4.72
CA ALA A 69 2.15 -6.63 -3.35
C ALA A 69 0.92 -5.72 -3.28
N VAL A 70 0.13 -5.92 -2.24
CA VAL A 70 -1.07 -5.14 -1.96
C VAL A 70 -1.03 -4.55 -0.54
N PHE A 71 -1.70 -3.42 -0.36
CA PHE A 71 -1.88 -2.77 0.94
C PHE A 71 -3.20 -2.02 1.01
N GLN A 72 -3.62 -1.66 2.22
CA GLN A 72 -4.86 -0.96 2.49
C GLN A 72 -4.60 0.34 3.21
N VAL A 73 -5.47 1.31 2.92
CA VAL A 73 -5.60 2.55 3.64
C VAL A 73 -7.06 2.82 4.00
N GLU A 74 -7.27 3.50 5.12
CA GLU A 74 -8.57 3.94 5.61
C GLU A 74 -8.48 5.42 5.98
N ASP A 75 -9.25 6.23 5.28
CA ASP A 75 -9.50 7.64 5.57
C ASP A 75 -10.54 7.73 6.70
N ASN A 76 -10.14 8.34 7.82
CA ASN A 76 -10.99 8.53 9.00
C ASN A 76 -11.52 9.97 9.13
N GLY A 77 -11.38 10.77 8.08
CA GLY A 77 -11.85 12.14 7.97
C GLY A 77 -10.79 13.20 8.30
N GLU A 78 -11.15 14.45 8.02
CA GLU A 78 -10.23 15.59 8.08
C GLU A 78 -10.40 16.44 9.35
N GLY A 79 -9.31 17.08 9.79
CA GLY A 79 -9.30 18.11 10.83
C GLY A 79 -8.92 17.64 12.22
N ALA A 80 -8.79 18.59 13.16
CA ALA A 80 -8.16 18.37 14.47
C ALA A 80 -8.89 17.37 15.39
N GLY A 81 -10.16 17.04 15.09
CA GLY A 81 -10.96 16.08 15.85
C GLY A 81 -11.11 14.70 15.22
N ALA A 82 -10.60 14.50 14.00
CA ALA A 82 -10.70 13.23 13.30
C ALA A 82 -9.72 12.20 13.89
N PRO A 83 -10.10 10.91 13.98
CA PRO A 83 -9.14 9.85 14.26
C PRO A 83 -8.05 9.83 13.19
N PRO A 84 -6.82 9.38 13.50
CA PRO A 84 -5.79 9.24 12.48
C PRO A 84 -6.22 8.26 11.39
N ASP A 85 -5.89 8.58 10.15
CA ASP A 85 -5.95 7.63 9.05
C ASP A 85 -5.10 6.41 9.34
N ARG A 86 -5.40 5.32 8.64
CA ARG A 86 -4.74 4.04 8.91
C ARG A 86 -4.17 3.45 7.64
N VAL A 87 -3.10 2.69 7.84
CA VAL A 87 -2.43 1.91 6.79
C VAL A 87 -2.10 0.50 7.28
N SER A 88 -2.15 -0.47 6.39
CA SER A 88 -1.73 -1.85 6.65
C SER A 88 -0.21 -2.04 6.49
N ASP A 89 0.26 -3.27 6.67
CA ASP A 89 1.51 -3.73 6.08
C ASP A 89 1.34 -4.04 4.60
N LEU A 90 2.47 -4.17 3.89
CA LEU A 90 2.52 -4.78 2.57
C LEU A 90 2.28 -6.29 2.70
N LEU A 91 1.32 -6.80 1.95
CA LEU A 91 1.14 -8.23 1.70
C LEU A 91 1.81 -8.58 0.36
N PHE A 92 2.86 -9.38 0.40
CA PHE A 92 3.57 -9.84 -0.80
C PHE A 92 2.94 -11.13 -1.34
N LEU A 93 2.61 -11.15 -2.63
CA LEU A 93 1.90 -12.24 -3.30
C LEU A 93 2.89 -13.28 -3.84
N VAL A 94 3.43 -14.09 -2.94
CA VAL A 94 4.49 -15.08 -3.25
C VAL A 94 3.97 -16.39 -3.85
N PHE A 95 2.70 -16.74 -3.63
CA PHE A 95 2.11 -18.01 -4.09
C PHE A 95 0.87 -17.84 -4.98
N ASP A 96 0.16 -16.72 -4.84
CA ASP A 96 -1.05 -16.43 -5.61
C ASP A 96 -0.75 -15.33 -6.63
N ARG A 97 -0.64 -15.71 -7.91
CA ARG A 97 -0.46 -14.75 -9.03
C ARG A 97 -1.77 -14.34 -9.69
N THR A 98 -2.91 -14.74 -9.11
CA THR A 98 -4.24 -14.42 -9.62
C THR A 98 -4.94 -13.34 -8.82
N GLY A 99 -4.46 -13.08 -7.60
CA GLY A 99 -4.98 -12.01 -6.77
C GLY A 99 -4.37 -10.64 -7.07
N ASP A 100 -5.21 -9.61 -7.01
CA ASP A 100 -4.89 -8.21 -7.22
C ASP A 100 -5.59 -7.34 -6.17
N CYS A 101 -5.58 -6.02 -6.32
CA CYS A 101 -6.23 -5.14 -5.35
C CYS A 101 -7.77 -5.27 -5.31
N HIS A 102 -8.42 -5.85 -6.34
CA HIS A 102 -9.87 -6.02 -6.40
C HIS A 102 -10.33 -7.33 -5.74
N THR A 103 -9.44 -8.33 -5.68
CA THR A 103 -9.74 -9.67 -5.18
C THR A 103 -9.06 -9.98 -3.85
N LEU A 104 -7.94 -9.30 -3.56
CA LEU A 104 -7.19 -9.42 -2.32
C LEU A 104 -7.25 -8.12 -1.51
N ALA A 105 -8.16 -8.08 -0.56
CA ALA A 105 -8.03 -7.21 0.58
C ALA A 105 -7.00 -7.84 1.55
N PRO A 106 -5.93 -7.14 1.97
CA PRO A 106 -5.18 -7.52 3.17
C PRO A 106 -6.12 -8.02 4.27
N GLU A 107 -5.89 -9.27 4.73
CA GLU A 107 -6.82 -9.98 5.62
C GLU A 107 -7.08 -9.25 6.95
N THR A 108 -6.21 -8.29 7.28
CA THR A 108 -6.37 -7.42 8.44
C THR A 108 -6.70 -5.99 7.96
N PRO A 109 -7.81 -5.39 8.43
CA PRO A 109 -8.07 -3.98 8.17
C PRO A 109 -6.89 -3.13 8.67
N PRO A 110 -6.62 -1.97 8.04
CA PRO A 110 -5.50 -1.13 8.43
C PRO A 110 -5.68 -0.68 9.88
N ARG A 111 -4.75 -1.07 10.77
CA ARG A 111 -4.81 -0.73 12.20
C ARG A 111 -3.76 0.29 12.61
N ARG A 112 -2.73 0.51 11.80
CA ARG A 112 -1.64 1.41 12.17
C ARG A 112 -1.97 2.83 11.78
N PRO A 113 -1.89 3.79 12.72
CA PRO A 113 -1.97 5.21 12.38
C PRO A 113 -0.96 5.54 11.30
N LEU A 114 -1.43 6.13 10.20
CA LEU A 114 -0.61 6.71 9.16
C LEU A 114 0.03 7.99 9.71
N GLN A 115 1.32 8.19 9.42
CA GLN A 115 1.99 9.45 9.72
C GLN A 115 1.71 10.41 8.58
N GLY A 116 0.59 11.12 8.66
CA GLY A 116 0.11 12.02 7.61
C GLY A 116 -1.39 11.92 7.46
N ASN A 117 -1.87 12.27 6.28
CA ASN A 117 -3.27 12.24 5.89
C ASN A 117 -3.40 11.55 4.53
N VAL A 118 -4.45 10.77 4.32
CA VAL A 118 -4.85 10.18 3.05
C VAL A 118 -6.28 10.59 2.76
N ASP A 119 -6.48 11.21 1.61
CA ASP A 119 -7.80 11.60 1.12
C ASP A 119 -8.24 10.57 0.08
N VAL A 120 -9.23 9.75 0.43
CA VAL A 120 -9.76 8.70 -0.44
C VAL A 120 -11.01 9.23 -1.14
N ARG A 121 -10.89 9.47 -2.45
CA ARG A 121 -11.98 9.97 -3.28
C ARG A 121 -12.48 8.91 -4.27
N PRO A 122 -13.80 8.68 -4.35
CA PRO A 122 -14.40 7.85 -5.39
C PRO A 122 -14.44 8.55 -6.75
#